data_AF-A0A5J6IJ59-F1
#
_entry.id   AF-A0A5J6IJ59-F1
#
_cell.length_a   1.000
_cell.length_b   1.000
_cell.length_c   1.000
_cell.angle_alpha   90.00
_cell.angle_beta   90.00
_cell.angle_gamma   90.00
#
_symmetry.space_group_name_H-M   'P 1'
#
loop_
_entity.id
_entity.type
_entity.pdbx_description
1 polymer ?
#
loop_
_entity_poly.entity_id
_entity_poly.type
_entity_poly.pdbx_seq_one_letter_code
_entity_poly.pdbx_strand_id
1 'polypeptide(L)'
;MEQSAHSYSHVVRARNSASTRAGGEFAAMSTTTRSRRSRRNASAMRMVGALLALFREAAGYTQKSLGEIFVVGEQQIASIEQGRRPLKMDLAEQLDQLLDTKGALVAALSEMPEVDLIPLWAEEFLDREREAIAISSYENQVLPGLLQTEPYAWAVFRSRVPFYDEDTIAQLVAARIERQGILQGKNPPITCFVVWEPVLRAPIGGREVWIEQLRHLRACSELPGLMFQVLPMNRTSHAGLNGPFVLLETPEHQRLAYAENQRGSQLIADPDEVAILTQKCAMLRSQALTPEDTRDLLDRLLGEA
;
A
#
# COMPACT_ATOMS: atom_id res chain seq x y z
N MET A 1 20.84 -66.57 -16.28
CA MET A 1 19.49 -66.24 -16.75
C MET A 1 19.45 -64.73 -16.93
N GLU A 2 20.12 -64.22 -17.97
CA GLU A 2 19.54 -63.96 -19.31
C GLU A 2 18.50 -62.82 -19.23
N GLN A 3 18.84 -61.57 -19.57
CA GLN A 3 19.30 -60.95 -20.83
C GLN A 3 18.16 -60.34 -21.65
N SER A 4 18.24 -59.01 -21.83
CA SER A 4 18.00 -58.18 -23.04
C SER A 4 17.45 -56.83 -22.59
N ALA A 5 18.14 -55.67 -22.62
CA ALA A 5 19.23 -55.12 -23.42
C ALA A 5 18.91 -54.88 -24.91
N HIS A 6 18.76 -53.60 -25.26
CA HIS A 6 19.12 -52.91 -26.52
C HIS A 6 19.52 -51.48 -26.06
N SER A 7 20.79 -51.10 -25.84
CA SER A 7 21.96 -50.93 -26.74
C SER A 7 21.71 -49.99 -27.93
N TYR A 8 22.34 -48.81 -27.94
CA TYR A 8 23.61 -48.62 -28.66
C TYR A 8 24.32 -47.31 -28.28
N SER A 9 25.66 -47.39 -28.28
CA SER A 9 26.63 -46.41 -27.79
C SER A 9 27.48 -45.79 -28.90
N HIS A 10 28.11 -44.66 -28.57
CA HIS A 10 29.47 -44.20 -28.95
C HIS A 10 29.80 -43.84 -30.41
N VAL A 11 30.36 -42.61 -30.58
CA VAL A 11 31.73 -42.41 -31.12
C VAL A 11 32.40 -41.20 -30.44
N VAL A 12 33.66 -41.38 -30.05
CA VAL A 12 34.62 -40.36 -29.58
C VAL A 12 35.51 -39.93 -30.75
N ARG A 13 35.83 -38.63 -30.90
CA ARG A 13 37.21 -38.15 -31.17
C ARG A 13 37.36 -36.63 -31.14
N ALA A 14 38.54 -36.23 -30.66
CA ALA A 14 39.00 -34.87 -30.39
C ALA A 14 39.81 -34.24 -31.54
N ARG A 15 39.84 -32.90 -31.60
CA ARG A 15 41.04 -32.00 -31.58
C ARG A 15 40.88 -30.72 -32.44
N ASN A 16 41.21 -29.60 -31.79
CA ASN A 16 41.92 -28.39 -32.24
C ASN A 16 41.52 -27.66 -33.54
N SER A 17 41.23 -26.35 -33.45
CA SER A 17 42.23 -25.26 -33.60
C SER A 17 41.58 -23.94 -34.04
N ALA A 18 42.20 -22.83 -33.62
CA ALA A 18 42.18 -21.48 -34.21
C ALA A 18 40.80 -20.76 -34.20
N SER A 19 40.61 -19.51 -33.82
CA SER A 19 41.44 -18.30 -33.78
C SER A 19 40.39 -17.19 -33.95
N THR A 20 40.02 -16.48 -32.88
CA THR A 20 39.16 -15.30 -33.03
C THR A 20 39.93 -14.07 -32.56
N ARG A 21 40.45 -13.34 -33.54
CA ARG A 21 40.84 -11.94 -33.41
C ARG A 21 39.59 -11.12 -33.11
N ALA A 22 39.66 -10.24 -32.11
CA ALA A 22 38.97 -8.95 -32.13
C ALA A 22 39.64 -8.02 -31.11
N GLY A 23 40.63 -7.26 -31.57
CA GLY A 23 40.93 -5.96 -31.00
C GLY A 23 39.94 -4.95 -31.57
N GLY A 24 39.44 -4.06 -30.73
CA GLY A 24 38.52 -3.00 -31.11
C GLY A 24 38.26 -2.11 -29.91
N GLU A 25 39.05 -1.04 -29.81
CA GLU A 25 38.94 0.04 -28.85
C GLU A 25 37.50 0.57 -28.76
N PHE A 26 36.97 0.72 -27.54
CA PHE A 26 35.79 1.55 -27.30
C PHE A 26 36.22 2.80 -26.55
N ALA A 27 36.27 3.88 -27.33
CA ALA A 27 36.44 5.25 -26.90
C ALA A 27 35.32 5.67 -25.94
N ALA A 28 35.69 6.51 -24.98
CA ALA A 28 34.79 7.22 -24.08
C ALA A 28 33.79 8.09 -24.86
N MET A 29 32.51 7.95 -24.57
CA MET A 29 31.52 9.00 -24.80
C MET A 29 30.69 9.23 -23.54
N SER A 30 30.90 10.42 -22.99
CA SER A 30 30.03 11.09 -22.03
C SER A 30 28.58 11.06 -22.53
N THR A 31 27.69 10.48 -21.74
CA THR A 31 26.25 10.75 -21.84
C THR A 31 25.74 11.13 -20.47
N THR A 32 25.46 12.42 -20.34
CA THR A 32 24.73 13.08 -19.26
C THR A 32 23.47 12.28 -18.92
N THR A 33 23.48 11.62 -17.75
CA THR A 33 22.28 10.99 -17.19
C THR A 33 21.30 12.08 -16.77
N ARG A 34 20.38 12.45 -17.67
CA ARG A 34 19.19 13.24 -17.29
C ARG A 34 18.34 12.38 -16.35
N SER A 35 18.49 12.63 -15.06
CA SER A 35 17.60 12.13 -14.00
C SER A 35 16.15 12.46 -14.35
N ARG A 36 15.38 11.46 -14.82
CA ARG A 36 13.91 11.52 -14.77
C ARG A 36 13.53 11.31 -13.31
N ARG A 37 13.51 12.39 -12.52
CA ARG A 37 12.81 12.41 -11.23
C ARG A 37 11.36 11.96 -11.49
N SER A 38 11.03 10.75 -11.05
CA SER A 38 9.65 10.28 -10.91
C SER A 38 8.88 11.31 -10.08
N ARG A 39 7.71 11.76 -10.57
CA ARG A 39 6.91 12.82 -9.95
C ARG A 39 6.07 12.20 -8.83
N ARG A 40 6.33 12.62 -7.59
CA ARG A 40 5.92 11.90 -6.37
C ARG A 40 4.58 12.36 -5.77
N ASN A 41 3.85 13.29 -6.42
CA ASN A 41 2.60 13.90 -5.94
C ASN A 41 1.46 13.89 -6.98
N ALA A 42 1.25 12.74 -7.64
CA ALA A 42 0.27 12.59 -8.71
C ALA A 42 -1.19 12.77 -8.25
N SER A 43 -1.48 12.49 -6.99
CA SER A 43 -2.81 12.61 -6.40
C SER A 43 -3.15 14.09 -6.15
N ALA A 44 -2.23 14.85 -5.55
CA ALA A 44 -2.35 16.29 -5.39
C ALA A 44 -2.44 17.03 -6.74
N MET A 45 -1.63 16.63 -7.73
CA MET A 45 -1.73 17.20 -9.09
C MET A 45 -3.08 16.97 -9.76
N ARG A 46 -3.73 15.82 -9.54
CA ARG A 46 -5.08 15.57 -10.05
C ARG A 46 -6.13 16.43 -9.35
N MET A 47 -5.99 16.66 -8.06
CA MET A 47 -6.88 17.56 -7.31
C MET A 47 -6.80 19.00 -7.83
N VAL A 48 -5.57 19.53 -7.98
CA VAL A 48 -5.35 20.87 -8.57
C VAL A 48 -5.89 20.93 -10.01
N GLY A 49 -5.68 19.88 -10.80
CA GLY A 49 -6.23 19.78 -12.15
C GLY A 49 -7.76 19.80 -12.19
N ALA A 50 -8.42 19.09 -11.27
CA ALA A 50 -9.87 19.07 -11.15
C ALA A 50 -10.44 20.44 -10.72
N LEU A 51 -9.76 21.14 -9.80
CA LEU A 51 -10.12 22.51 -9.41
C LEU A 51 -10.02 23.47 -10.62
N LEU A 52 -8.94 23.36 -11.40
CA LEU A 52 -8.81 24.16 -12.63
C LEU A 52 -9.96 23.88 -13.62
N ALA A 53 -10.31 22.61 -13.84
CA ALA A 53 -11.41 22.25 -14.73
C ALA A 53 -12.74 22.84 -14.26
N LEU A 54 -13.04 22.73 -12.96
CA LEU A 54 -14.23 23.29 -12.33
C LEU A 54 -14.32 24.81 -12.54
N PHE A 55 -13.24 25.54 -12.25
CA PHE A 55 -13.22 26.99 -12.39
C PHE A 55 -13.29 27.45 -13.84
N ARG A 56 -12.61 26.74 -14.75
CA ARG A 56 -12.70 26.98 -16.20
C ARG A 56 -14.15 26.88 -16.68
N GLU A 57 -14.86 25.82 -16.26
CA GLU A 57 -16.25 25.58 -16.64
C GLU A 57 -17.20 26.60 -16.03
N ALA A 58 -17.00 26.96 -14.76
CA ALA A 58 -17.77 28.00 -14.08
C ALA A 58 -17.63 29.38 -14.77
N ALA A 59 -16.45 29.68 -15.30
CA ALA A 59 -16.18 30.89 -16.06
C ALA A 59 -16.58 30.79 -17.55
N GLY A 60 -17.15 29.65 -18.00
CA GLY A 60 -17.67 29.47 -19.35
C GLY A 60 -16.62 29.21 -20.43
N TYR A 61 -15.38 28.86 -20.06
CA TYR A 61 -14.31 28.59 -21.02
C TYR A 61 -14.25 27.10 -21.40
N THR A 62 -13.90 26.83 -22.66
CA THR A 62 -13.48 25.50 -23.11
C THR A 62 -11.96 25.34 -22.90
N GLN A 63 -11.45 24.10 -22.89
CA GLN A 63 -10.00 23.85 -22.83
C GLN A 63 -9.26 24.51 -24.00
N LYS A 64 -9.89 24.53 -25.19
CA LYS A 64 -9.36 25.18 -26.38
C LYS A 64 -9.30 26.69 -26.23
N SER A 65 -10.40 27.33 -25.84
CA SER A 65 -10.44 28.80 -25.68
C SER A 65 -9.52 29.28 -24.56
N LEU A 66 -9.41 28.52 -23.48
CA LEU A 66 -8.45 28.81 -22.39
C LEU A 66 -7.00 28.68 -22.90
N GLY A 67 -6.73 27.64 -23.71
CA GLY A 67 -5.43 27.45 -24.34
C GLY A 67 -5.04 28.59 -25.27
N GLU A 68 -5.99 29.09 -26.08
CA GLU A 68 -5.78 30.23 -26.97
C GLU A 68 -5.40 31.52 -26.20
N ILE A 69 -6.05 31.78 -25.06
CA ILE A 69 -5.77 32.95 -24.22
C ILE A 69 -4.34 32.92 -23.65
N PHE A 70 -3.89 31.76 -23.17
CA PHE A 70 -2.57 31.61 -22.54
C PHE A 70 -1.48 31.14 -23.50
N VAL A 71 -1.76 31.04 -24.80
CA VAL A 71 -0.83 30.55 -25.83
C VAL A 71 -0.28 29.15 -25.46
N VAL A 72 -1.15 28.30 -24.92
CA VAL A 72 -0.88 26.90 -24.58
C VAL A 72 -1.82 26.01 -25.38
N GLY A 73 -1.31 24.86 -25.85
CA GLY A 73 -2.16 23.94 -26.61
C GLY A 73 -3.32 23.38 -25.79
N GLU A 74 -4.46 23.11 -26.42
CA GLU A 74 -5.62 22.46 -25.78
C GLU A 74 -5.23 21.18 -25.02
N GLN A 75 -4.40 20.34 -25.63
CA GLN A 75 -3.86 19.11 -25.02
C GLN A 75 -3.01 19.39 -23.78
N GLN A 76 -2.38 20.56 -23.68
CA GLN A 76 -1.63 20.96 -22.50
C GLN A 76 -2.56 21.32 -21.34
N ILE A 77 -3.65 22.06 -21.60
CA ILE A 77 -4.69 22.32 -20.59
C ILE A 77 -5.31 21.02 -20.11
N ALA A 78 -5.74 20.15 -21.04
CA ALA A 78 -6.30 18.84 -20.72
C ALA A 78 -5.33 17.97 -19.91
N SER A 79 -4.03 18.00 -20.23
CA SER A 79 -3.00 17.26 -19.49
C SER A 79 -2.77 17.81 -18.07
N ILE A 80 -2.99 19.10 -17.84
CA ILE A 80 -2.92 19.72 -16.50
C ILE A 80 -4.18 19.35 -15.70
N GLU A 81 -5.36 19.50 -16.30
CA GLU A 81 -6.65 19.15 -15.66
C GLU A 81 -6.71 17.68 -15.23
N GLN A 82 -6.06 16.79 -15.98
CA GLN A 82 -5.97 15.37 -15.67
C GLN A 82 -4.81 15.01 -14.71
N GLY A 83 -4.05 15.99 -14.21
CA GLY A 83 -2.91 15.77 -13.32
C GLY A 83 -1.72 15.04 -13.97
N ARG A 84 -1.67 14.94 -15.31
CA ARG A 84 -0.56 14.30 -16.06
C ARG A 84 0.64 15.25 -16.22
N ARG A 85 0.41 16.55 -16.14
CA ARG A 85 1.41 17.62 -16.21
C ARG A 85 1.19 18.60 -15.05
N PRO A 86 2.26 19.02 -14.34
CA PRO A 86 2.10 19.98 -13.25
C PRO A 86 1.64 21.32 -13.81
N LEU A 87 0.67 21.94 -13.12
CA LEU A 87 0.42 23.37 -13.24
C LEU A 87 1.62 24.11 -12.65
N LYS A 88 2.12 25.11 -13.39
CA LYS A 88 3.22 25.94 -12.90
C LYS A 88 2.67 27.17 -12.18
N MET A 89 3.43 27.70 -11.24
CA MET A 89 3.02 28.85 -10.42
C MET A 89 2.69 30.09 -11.26
N ASP A 90 3.51 30.40 -12.27
CA ASP A 90 3.30 31.52 -13.19
C ASP A 90 1.97 31.43 -13.95
N LEU A 91 1.60 30.22 -14.39
CA LEU A 91 0.33 29.99 -15.06
C LEU A 91 -0.84 29.97 -14.07
N ALA A 92 -0.63 29.48 -12.83
CA ALA A 92 -1.65 29.47 -11.79
C ALA A 92 -2.07 30.88 -11.37
N GLU A 93 -1.11 31.79 -11.19
CA GLU A 93 -1.39 33.21 -10.87
C GLU A 93 -2.26 33.86 -11.96
N GLN A 94 -1.93 33.62 -13.22
CA GLN A 94 -2.66 34.15 -14.36
C GLN A 94 -4.08 33.55 -14.48
N LEU A 95 -4.20 32.25 -14.20
CA LEU A 95 -5.50 31.57 -14.17
C LEU A 95 -6.35 32.07 -13.00
N ASP A 96 -5.76 32.30 -11.83
CA ASP A 96 -6.46 32.84 -10.67
C ASP A 96 -7.08 34.22 -10.97
N GLN A 97 -6.36 35.04 -11.73
CA GLN A 97 -6.83 36.35 -12.16
C GLN A 97 -7.90 36.27 -13.24
N LEU A 98 -7.73 35.42 -14.26
CA LEU A 98 -8.69 35.31 -15.37
C LEU A 98 -10.01 34.66 -14.94
N LEU A 99 -9.92 33.62 -14.10
CA LEU A 99 -11.08 32.82 -13.67
C LEU A 99 -11.75 33.37 -12.40
N ASP A 100 -11.21 34.47 -11.83
CA ASP A 100 -11.65 35.07 -10.56
C ASP A 100 -11.72 34.08 -9.39
N THR A 101 -10.69 33.24 -9.26
CA THR A 101 -10.65 32.16 -8.24
C THR A 101 -9.99 32.60 -6.94
N LYS A 102 -9.72 33.90 -6.78
CA LYS A 102 -9.28 34.55 -5.53
C LYS A 102 -8.01 33.92 -4.92
N GLY A 103 -7.11 33.40 -5.76
CA GLY A 103 -5.85 32.81 -5.32
C GLY A 103 -5.94 31.33 -4.94
N ALA A 104 -7.07 30.66 -5.21
CA ALA A 104 -7.26 29.26 -4.88
C ALA A 104 -6.23 28.33 -5.56
N LEU A 105 -5.85 28.60 -6.81
CA LEU A 105 -4.88 27.76 -7.53
C LEU A 105 -3.46 27.96 -7.00
N VAL A 106 -3.07 29.20 -6.70
CA VAL A 106 -1.78 29.54 -6.07
C VAL A 106 -1.68 28.95 -4.65
N ALA A 107 -2.74 29.05 -3.85
CA ALA A 107 -2.77 28.46 -2.52
C ALA A 107 -2.63 26.93 -2.58
N ALA A 108 -3.39 26.28 -3.48
CA ALA A 108 -3.33 24.83 -3.67
C ALA A 108 -1.95 24.34 -4.12
N LEU A 109 -1.22 25.13 -4.93
CA LEU A 109 0.16 24.82 -5.32
C LEU A 109 1.18 25.06 -4.21
N SER A 110 0.97 26.06 -3.36
CA SER A 110 1.89 26.44 -2.28
C SER A 110 1.84 25.45 -1.10
N GLU A 111 0.65 24.92 -0.82
CA GLU A 111 0.43 23.90 0.21
C GLU A 111 0.53 22.47 -0.36
N MET A 112 0.88 22.32 -1.64
CA MET A 112 0.93 21.02 -2.29
C MET A 112 2.08 20.18 -1.72
N PRO A 113 1.83 18.95 -1.23
CA PRO A 113 2.91 18.14 -0.71
C PRO A 113 3.87 17.74 -1.84
N GLU A 114 5.18 17.74 -1.55
CA GLU A 114 6.22 17.32 -2.52
C GLU A 114 6.10 15.83 -2.89
N VAL A 115 5.47 15.05 -2.01
CA VAL A 115 5.21 13.62 -2.13
C VAL A 115 3.80 13.37 -1.61
N ASP A 116 2.96 12.64 -2.35
CA ASP A 116 1.74 12.05 -1.78
C ASP A 116 2.19 11.05 -0.70
N LEU A 117 2.24 11.47 0.56
CA LEU A 117 2.68 10.60 1.67
C LEU A 117 1.71 9.42 1.85
N ILE A 118 0.45 9.66 1.54
CA ILE A 118 -0.66 8.72 1.57
C ILE A 118 -1.49 8.99 0.30
N PRO A 119 -1.79 7.99 -0.55
CA PRO A 119 -2.71 8.20 -1.67
C PRO A 119 -4.07 8.70 -1.16
N LEU A 120 -4.75 9.61 -1.87
CA LEU A 120 -6.11 10.11 -1.52
C LEU A 120 -7.09 9.04 -0.99
N TRP A 121 -7.09 7.85 -1.60
CA TRP A 121 -7.92 6.71 -1.19
C TRP A 121 -7.55 6.11 0.17
N ALA A 122 -6.28 6.22 0.56
CA ALA A 122 -5.78 5.78 1.84
C ALA A 122 -6.04 6.83 2.94
N GLU A 123 -6.07 8.13 2.62
CA GLU A 123 -6.57 9.16 3.55
C GLU A 123 -8.06 8.97 3.83
N GLU A 124 -8.87 8.79 2.77
CA GLU A 124 -10.30 8.50 2.91
C GLU A 124 -10.54 7.23 3.74
N PHE A 125 -9.76 6.17 3.51
CA PHE A 125 -9.82 4.97 4.36
C PHE A 125 -9.51 5.26 5.82
N LEU A 126 -8.47 6.04 6.11
CA LEU A 126 -8.08 6.38 7.49
C LEU A 126 -9.15 7.19 8.22
N ASP A 127 -9.82 8.11 7.52
CA ASP A 127 -10.94 8.86 8.09
C ASP A 127 -12.12 7.94 8.40
N ARG A 128 -12.44 7.00 7.50
CA ARG A 128 -13.49 6.00 7.74
C ARG A 128 -13.13 5.01 8.84
N GLU A 129 -11.85 4.65 8.97
CA GLU A 129 -11.36 3.77 10.03
C GLU A 129 -11.52 4.41 11.41
N ARG A 130 -11.28 5.73 11.54
CA ARG A 130 -11.45 6.49 12.78
C ARG A 130 -12.90 6.54 13.26
N GLU A 131 -13.85 6.55 12.33
CA GLU A 131 -15.29 6.62 12.62
C GLU A 131 -15.96 5.24 12.72
N ALA A 132 -15.24 4.17 12.35
CA ALA A 132 -15.81 2.84 12.24
C ALA A 132 -16.36 2.33 13.58
N ILE A 133 -17.51 1.65 13.53
CA ILE A 133 -18.09 0.91 14.66
C ILE A 133 -17.64 -0.56 14.67
N ALA A 134 -17.19 -1.07 13.52
CA ALA A 134 -16.59 -2.39 13.40
C ALA A 134 -15.45 -2.40 12.36
N ILE A 135 -14.38 -3.11 12.69
CA ILE A 135 -13.21 -3.30 11.82
C ILE A 135 -12.91 -4.79 11.74
N SER A 136 -12.86 -5.36 10.55
CA SER A 136 -12.39 -6.74 10.37
C SER A 136 -11.26 -6.79 9.36
N SER A 137 -10.19 -7.54 9.62
CA SER A 137 -9.09 -7.65 8.66
C SER A 137 -8.55 -9.06 8.56
N TYR A 138 -8.05 -9.37 7.37
CA TYR A 138 -7.23 -10.53 7.10
C TYR A 138 -5.84 -10.08 6.67
N GLU A 139 -4.82 -10.62 7.32
CA GLU A 139 -3.43 -10.29 7.03
C GLU A 139 -2.60 -11.55 6.82
N ASN A 140 -1.77 -11.55 5.77
CA ASN A 140 -0.98 -12.72 5.38
C ASN A 140 0.51 -12.43 5.11
N GLN A 141 0.94 -11.17 5.14
CA GLN A 141 2.33 -10.77 4.90
C GLN A 141 2.94 -9.99 6.07
N VAL A 142 2.12 -9.19 6.76
CA VAL A 142 2.55 -8.34 7.86
C VAL A 142 1.43 -8.24 8.89
N LEU A 143 1.73 -8.00 10.15
CA LEU A 143 0.68 -7.83 11.17
C LEU A 143 -0.21 -6.62 10.87
N PRO A 144 -1.49 -6.63 11.27
CA PRO A 144 -2.36 -5.47 11.15
C PRO A 144 -1.72 -4.27 11.82
N GLY A 145 -1.64 -3.12 11.15
CA GLY A 145 -0.95 -1.94 11.68
C GLY A 145 -1.49 -1.44 13.03
N LEU A 146 -2.74 -1.79 13.36
CA LEU A 146 -3.40 -1.49 14.64
C LEU A 146 -2.87 -2.33 15.82
N LEU A 147 -2.17 -3.43 15.53
CA LEU A 147 -1.64 -4.37 16.52
C LEU A 147 -0.10 -4.41 16.52
N GLN A 148 0.56 -3.45 15.88
CA GLN A 148 2.02 -3.43 15.78
C GLN A 148 2.65 -2.69 16.95
N THR A 149 3.76 -3.17 17.49
CA THR A 149 4.59 -2.33 18.38
C THR A 149 5.39 -1.32 17.55
N GLU A 150 5.85 -0.25 18.19
CA GLU A 150 6.67 0.76 17.53
C GLU A 150 7.93 0.16 16.88
N PRO A 151 8.71 -0.71 17.54
CA PRO A 151 9.87 -1.35 16.91
C PRO A 151 9.50 -2.24 15.71
N TYR A 152 8.35 -2.93 15.76
CA TYR A 152 7.88 -3.73 14.63
C TYR A 152 7.47 -2.83 13.45
N ALA A 153 6.77 -1.72 13.71
CA ALA A 153 6.41 -0.74 12.68
C ALA A 153 7.66 -0.17 11.99
N TRP A 154 8.70 0.17 12.75
CA TRP A 154 10.00 0.57 12.21
C TRP A 154 10.59 -0.48 11.28
N ALA A 155 10.59 -1.75 11.70
CA ALA A 155 11.12 -2.85 10.90
C ALA A 155 10.34 -3.05 9.59
N VAL A 156 9.02 -2.91 9.61
CA VAL A 156 8.17 -2.99 8.42
C VAL A 156 8.49 -1.86 7.44
N PHE A 157 8.53 -0.60 7.89
CA PHE A 157 8.80 0.52 6.99
C PHE A 157 10.23 0.53 6.44
N ARG A 158 11.22 0.08 7.22
CA ARG A 158 12.60 -0.13 6.76
C ARG A 158 12.73 -1.23 5.68
N SER A 159 11.79 -2.17 5.65
CA SER A 159 11.79 -3.27 4.67
C SER A 159 11.21 -2.88 3.31
N ARG A 160 10.66 -1.67 3.17
CA ARG A 160 10.09 -1.18 1.92
C ARG A 160 11.16 -0.95 0.85
N VAL A 161 10.81 -1.27 -0.39
CA VAL A 161 11.59 -0.91 -1.58
C VAL A 161 10.76 -0.07 -2.55
N PRO A 162 11.26 1.08 -3.04
CA PRO A 162 12.51 1.73 -2.66
C PRO A 162 12.49 2.23 -1.21
N PHE A 163 13.68 2.31 -0.61
CA PHE A 163 13.87 2.72 0.77
C PHE A 163 13.38 4.16 0.99
N TYR A 164 12.77 4.38 2.15
CA TYR A 164 12.55 5.71 2.71
C TYR A 164 13.77 6.17 3.51
N ASP A 165 13.97 7.47 3.64
CA ASP A 165 14.87 8.05 4.63
C ASP A 165 14.33 7.88 6.06
N GLU A 166 15.19 8.02 7.06
CA GLU A 166 14.81 7.79 8.45
C GLU A 166 13.76 8.77 8.97
N ASP A 167 13.79 10.04 8.55
CA ASP A 167 12.81 11.05 8.97
C ASP A 167 11.40 10.69 8.46
N THR A 168 11.30 10.27 7.20
CA THR A 168 10.04 9.77 6.63
C THR A 168 9.54 8.54 7.37
N ILE A 169 10.43 7.60 7.73
CA ILE A 169 10.03 6.41 8.49
C ILE A 169 9.54 6.81 9.88
N ALA A 170 10.24 7.72 10.58
CA ALA A 170 9.83 8.20 11.89
C ALA A 170 8.42 8.82 11.85
N GLN A 171 8.11 9.63 10.84
CA GLN A 171 6.78 10.20 10.65
C GLN A 171 5.70 9.12 10.42
N LEU A 172 5.98 8.13 9.56
CA LEU A 172 5.04 7.04 9.28
C LEU A 172 4.81 6.14 10.49
N VAL A 173 5.84 5.89 11.30
CA VAL A 173 5.74 5.15 12.56
C VAL A 173 4.90 5.95 13.56
N ALA A 174 5.19 7.23 13.76
CA ALA A 174 4.43 8.08 14.66
C ALA A 174 2.94 8.10 14.29
N ALA A 175 2.62 8.29 13.00
CA ALA A 175 1.25 8.25 12.51
C ALA A 175 0.59 6.87 12.74
N ARG A 176 1.33 5.78 12.58
CA ARG A 176 0.83 4.42 12.85
C ARG A 176 0.51 4.20 14.32
N ILE A 177 1.36 4.66 15.23
CA ILE A 177 1.17 4.51 16.68
C ILE A 177 0.04 5.43 17.17
N GLU A 178 -0.03 6.67 16.70
CA GLU A 178 -1.15 7.57 17.00
C GLU A 178 -2.50 6.95 16.58
N ARG A 179 -2.53 6.35 15.38
CA ARG A 179 -3.71 5.66 14.85
C ARG A 179 -4.20 4.49 15.72
N GLN A 180 -3.33 3.84 16.49
CA GLN A 180 -3.75 2.75 17.39
C GLN A 180 -4.64 3.22 18.54
N GLY A 181 -4.66 4.53 18.83
CA GLY A 181 -5.55 5.12 19.82
C GLY A 181 -7.03 4.79 19.59
N ILE A 182 -7.45 4.44 18.38
CA ILE A 182 -8.82 4.02 18.08
C ILE A 182 -9.29 2.82 18.92
N LEU A 183 -8.38 1.89 19.27
CA LEU A 183 -8.70 0.71 20.06
C LEU A 183 -8.92 1.02 21.55
N GLN A 184 -8.48 2.20 22.00
CA GLN A 184 -8.53 2.64 23.39
C GLN A 184 -9.45 3.86 23.61
N GLY A 185 -10.16 4.28 22.56
CA GLY A 185 -11.06 5.43 22.59
C GLY A 185 -12.26 5.22 23.52
N LYS A 186 -13.06 6.28 23.69
CA LYS A 186 -14.25 6.26 24.56
C LYS A 186 -15.29 5.19 24.13
N ASN A 187 -15.41 4.97 22.82
CA ASN A 187 -16.27 3.95 22.20
C ASN A 187 -15.43 3.21 21.15
N PRO A 188 -14.60 2.22 21.55
CA PRO A 188 -13.74 1.52 20.61
C PRO A 188 -14.59 0.64 19.67
N PRO A 189 -14.19 0.48 18.40
CA PRO A 189 -14.87 -0.41 17.48
C PRO A 189 -14.78 -1.87 17.91
N ILE A 190 -15.76 -2.67 17.52
CA ILE A 190 -15.60 -4.13 17.57
C ILE A 190 -14.60 -4.53 16.49
N THR A 191 -13.51 -5.17 16.88
CA THR A 191 -12.43 -5.51 15.97
C THR A 191 -12.23 -7.01 15.84
N CYS A 192 -11.97 -7.48 14.62
CA CYS A 192 -11.70 -8.88 14.32
C CYS A 192 -10.50 -8.99 13.37
N PHE A 193 -9.42 -9.58 13.85
CA PHE A 193 -8.18 -9.75 13.12
C PHE A 193 -7.93 -11.24 12.89
N VAL A 194 -7.86 -11.65 11.62
CA VAL A 194 -7.40 -12.99 11.24
C VAL A 194 -6.01 -12.85 10.62
N VAL A 195 -5.01 -13.45 11.25
CA VAL A 195 -3.62 -13.38 10.77
C VAL A 195 -3.14 -14.76 10.35
N TRP A 196 -2.49 -14.86 9.20
CA TRP A 196 -1.88 -16.11 8.77
C TRP A 196 -0.65 -16.45 9.61
N GLU A 197 -0.58 -17.67 10.13
CA GLU A 197 0.45 -18.12 11.09
C GLU A 197 1.89 -17.82 10.69
N PRO A 198 2.33 -17.92 9.41
CA PRO A 198 3.69 -17.58 9.02
C PRO A 198 4.11 -16.15 9.37
N VAL A 199 3.18 -15.20 9.41
CA VAL A 199 3.46 -13.81 9.83
C VAL A 199 3.96 -13.78 11.28
N LEU A 200 3.40 -14.62 12.15
CA LEU A 200 3.79 -14.73 13.55
C LEU A 200 5.12 -15.46 13.77
N ARG A 201 5.61 -16.18 12.76
CA ARG A 201 6.86 -16.93 12.84
C ARG A 201 8.03 -16.20 12.17
N ALA A 202 7.74 -15.20 11.35
CA ALA A 202 8.76 -14.37 10.72
C ALA A 202 9.31 -13.35 11.73
N PRO A 203 10.62 -13.38 12.06
CA PRO A 203 11.21 -12.47 13.05
C PRO A 203 11.53 -11.10 12.42
N ILE A 204 10.51 -10.41 11.91
CA ILE A 204 10.64 -9.07 11.32
C ILE A 204 11.16 -8.11 12.39
N GLY A 205 12.27 -7.42 12.09
CA GLY A 205 12.95 -6.55 13.04
C GLY A 205 13.96 -7.25 13.96
N GLY A 206 14.10 -8.57 13.84
CA GLY A 206 14.98 -9.38 14.68
C GLY A 206 14.27 -10.01 15.88
N ARG A 207 14.98 -10.86 16.62
CA ARG A 207 14.40 -11.70 17.69
C ARG A 207 13.78 -10.88 18.83
N GLU A 208 14.42 -9.80 19.25
CA GLU A 208 13.91 -8.95 20.34
C GLU A 208 12.58 -8.28 19.98
N VAL A 209 12.52 -7.65 18.79
CA VAL A 209 11.29 -7.04 18.24
C VAL A 209 10.19 -8.07 18.07
N TRP A 210 10.54 -9.26 17.58
CA TRP A 210 9.60 -10.36 17.40
C TRP A 210 8.98 -10.83 18.72
N ILE A 211 9.78 -11.03 19.77
CA ILE A 211 9.31 -11.39 21.10
C ILE A 211 8.40 -10.31 21.68
N GLU A 212 8.81 -9.05 21.58
CA GLU A 212 8.01 -7.91 22.06
C GLU A 212 6.66 -7.87 21.36
N GLN A 213 6.65 -8.02 20.04
CA GLN A 213 5.45 -8.05 19.24
C GLN A 213 4.52 -9.21 19.60
N LEU A 214 5.05 -10.42 19.85
CA LEU A 214 4.25 -11.56 20.30
C LEU A 214 3.63 -11.34 21.68
N ARG A 215 4.38 -10.76 22.63
CA ARG A 215 3.85 -10.39 23.95
C ARG A 215 2.74 -9.36 23.83
N HIS A 216 2.92 -8.37 22.95
CA HIS A 216 1.91 -7.37 22.67
C HIS A 216 0.62 -8.00 22.11
N LEU A 217 0.72 -8.88 21.11
CA LEU A 217 -0.45 -9.60 20.57
C LEU A 217 -1.15 -10.46 21.63
N ARG A 218 -0.39 -11.12 22.50
CA ARG A 218 -0.94 -11.93 23.60
C ARG A 218 -1.73 -11.05 24.57
N ALA A 219 -1.24 -9.86 24.90
CA ALA A 219 -1.98 -8.89 25.71
C ALA A 219 -3.22 -8.35 24.99
N CYS A 220 -3.11 -8.00 23.70
CA CYS A 220 -4.23 -7.54 22.89
C CYS A 220 -5.36 -8.58 22.78
N SER A 221 -5.03 -9.87 22.73
CA SER A 221 -6.01 -10.95 22.64
C SER A 221 -6.94 -11.09 23.86
N GLU A 222 -6.66 -10.37 24.95
CA GLU A 222 -7.49 -10.30 26.17
C GLU A 222 -8.36 -9.03 26.19
N LEU A 223 -8.21 -8.11 25.23
CA LEU A 223 -8.96 -6.86 25.21
C LEU A 223 -10.44 -7.11 24.84
N PRO A 224 -11.39 -6.56 25.62
CA PRO A 224 -12.80 -6.62 25.26
C PRO A 224 -13.05 -5.98 23.90
N GLY A 225 -13.89 -6.62 23.07
CA GLY A 225 -14.21 -6.13 21.74
C GLY A 225 -13.13 -6.36 20.69
N LEU A 226 -12.00 -6.99 21.04
CA LEU A 226 -10.95 -7.38 20.10
C LEU A 226 -10.90 -8.90 19.98
N MET A 227 -11.15 -9.41 18.77
CA MET A 227 -10.99 -10.81 18.43
C MET A 227 -9.73 -10.98 17.58
N PHE A 228 -8.74 -11.70 18.10
CA PHE A 228 -7.52 -12.05 17.38
C PHE A 228 -7.50 -13.56 17.15
N GLN A 229 -7.46 -13.98 15.88
CA GLN A 229 -7.41 -15.39 15.49
C GLN A 229 -6.27 -15.64 14.53
N VAL A 230 -5.66 -16.82 14.63
CA VAL A 230 -4.59 -17.23 13.71
C VAL A 230 -5.10 -18.26 12.73
N LEU A 231 -4.89 -18.03 11.43
CA LEU A 231 -5.11 -19.01 10.39
C LEU A 231 -3.90 -19.96 10.32
N PRO A 232 -4.05 -21.26 10.66
CA PRO A 232 -2.92 -22.19 10.70
C PRO A 232 -2.25 -22.39 9.34
N MET A 233 -0.94 -22.61 9.35
CA MET A 233 -0.19 -22.87 8.11
C MET A 233 -0.44 -24.28 7.53
N ASN A 234 -0.94 -25.21 8.34
CA ASN A 234 -1.15 -26.61 7.94
C ASN A 234 -2.46 -26.85 7.16
N ARG A 235 -3.21 -25.78 6.85
CA ARG A 235 -4.44 -25.87 6.06
C ARG A 235 -4.10 -26.19 4.60
N THR A 236 -4.78 -27.18 4.03
CA THR A 236 -4.65 -27.54 2.61
C THR A 236 -5.40 -26.59 1.67
N SER A 237 -6.31 -25.76 2.22
CA SER A 237 -7.07 -24.74 1.50
C SER A 237 -7.55 -23.66 2.46
N HIS A 238 -7.60 -22.40 2.03
CA HIS A 238 -8.20 -21.29 2.78
C HIS A 238 -8.70 -20.18 1.85
N ALA A 239 -9.59 -19.31 2.34
CA ALA A 239 -10.23 -18.27 1.50
C ALA A 239 -9.38 -17.00 1.27
N GLY A 240 -8.15 -16.98 1.80
CA GLY A 240 -7.27 -15.79 1.87
C GLY A 240 -6.18 -15.73 0.80
N LEU A 241 -6.24 -16.57 -0.23
CA LEU A 241 -5.17 -16.66 -1.24
C LEU A 241 -4.97 -15.39 -2.07
N ASN A 242 -5.96 -14.50 -2.12
CA ASN A 242 -5.92 -13.28 -2.93
C ASN A 242 -5.27 -12.08 -2.21
N GLY A 243 -4.68 -12.28 -1.04
CA GLY A 243 -4.01 -11.21 -0.28
C GLY A 243 -4.87 -10.63 0.85
N PRO A 244 -4.31 -9.62 1.54
CA PRO A 244 -4.94 -9.01 2.70
C PRO A 244 -6.07 -8.06 2.30
N PHE A 245 -6.98 -7.84 3.24
CA PHE A 245 -8.04 -6.83 3.10
C PHE A 245 -8.58 -6.44 4.48
N VAL A 246 -9.18 -5.25 4.53
CA VAL A 246 -9.88 -4.69 5.69
C VAL A 246 -11.33 -4.44 5.32
N LEU A 247 -12.25 -4.68 6.24
CA LEU A 247 -13.65 -4.35 6.17
C LEU A 247 -13.95 -3.34 7.28
N LEU A 248 -14.67 -2.28 6.93
CA LEU A 248 -15.15 -1.26 7.85
C LEU A 248 -16.68 -1.23 7.83
N GLU A 249 -17.28 -1.00 8.99
CA GLU A 249 -18.68 -0.60 9.12
C GLU A 249 -18.76 0.76 9.83
N THR A 250 -19.42 1.74 9.21
CA THR A 250 -19.60 3.10 9.79
C THR A 250 -20.82 3.16 10.72
N PRO A 251 -20.99 4.24 11.51
CA PRO A 251 -22.18 4.43 12.36
C PRO A 251 -23.50 4.45 11.57
N GLU A 252 -23.46 4.82 10.30
CA GLU A 252 -24.60 4.80 9.36
C GLU A 252 -24.81 3.40 8.73
N HIS A 253 -24.10 2.38 9.19
CA HIS A 253 -24.10 1.01 8.67
C HIS A 253 -23.64 0.90 7.20
N GLN A 254 -22.86 1.88 6.73
CA GLN A 254 -22.18 1.73 5.44
C GLN A 254 -21.04 0.74 5.60
N ARG A 255 -20.99 -0.25 4.70
CA ARG A 255 -19.89 -1.23 4.67
C ARG A 255 -18.93 -0.89 3.55
N LEU A 256 -17.65 -0.88 3.90
CA LEU A 256 -16.55 -0.57 3.00
C LEU A 256 -15.52 -1.68 3.09
N ALA A 257 -14.80 -1.89 2.00
CA ALA A 257 -13.61 -2.73 2.02
C ALA A 257 -12.41 -1.97 1.51
N TYR A 258 -11.25 -2.31 2.05
CA TYR A 258 -9.97 -1.77 1.64
C TYR A 258 -9.01 -2.92 1.35
N ALA A 259 -8.41 -2.91 0.17
CA ALA A 259 -7.45 -3.92 -0.24
C ALA A 259 -6.17 -3.24 -0.72
N GLU A 260 -5.04 -3.66 -0.17
CA GLU A 260 -3.72 -3.19 -0.60
C GLU A 260 -3.04 -4.21 -1.50
N ASN A 261 -2.37 -3.72 -2.52
CA ASN A 261 -1.44 -4.48 -3.33
C ASN A 261 -0.14 -3.70 -3.51
N GLN A 262 0.90 -4.37 -4.04
CA GLN A 262 2.23 -3.79 -4.21
C GLN A 262 2.26 -2.51 -5.07
N ARG A 263 1.23 -2.28 -5.90
CA ARG A 263 1.16 -1.15 -6.85
C ARG A 263 0.11 -0.10 -6.49
N GLY A 264 -0.62 -0.28 -5.39
CA GLY A 264 -1.62 0.66 -4.92
C GLY A 264 -2.64 -0.01 -4.01
N SER A 265 -3.57 0.81 -3.51
CA SER A 265 -4.68 0.38 -2.69
C SER A 265 -6.01 0.75 -3.33
N GLN A 266 -7.05 0.04 -2.94
CA GLN A 266 -8.41 0.24 -3.43
C GLN A 266 -9.37 0.32 -2.25
N LEU A 267 -10.10 1.43 -2.17
CA LEU A 267 -11.30 1.54 -1.35
C LEU A 267 -12.51 1.09 -2.20
N ILE A 268 -13.29 0.17 -1.65
CA ILE A 268 -14.41 -0.49 -2.32
C ILE A 268 -15.67 -0.18 -1.52
N ALA A 269 -16.62 0.49 -2.18
CA ALA A 269 -17.92 0.84 -1.61
C ALA A 269 -19.09 0.15 -2.33
N ASP A 270 -18.81 -0.59 -3.42
CA ASP A 270 -19.83 -1.39 -4.12
C ASP A 270 -20.35 -2.51 -3.19
N PRO A 271 -21.64 -2.52 -2.86
CA PRO A 271 -22.21 -3.50 -1.93
C PRO A 271 -21.98 -4.96 -2.33
N ASP A 272 -21.97 -5.28 -3.63
CA ASP A 272 -21.80 -6.66 -4.10
C ASP A 272 -20.36 -7.13 -3.88
N GLU A 273 -19.38 -6.28 -4.19
CA GLU A 273 -17.96 -6.56 -3.95
C GLU A 273 -17.63 -6.64 -2.45
N VAL A 274 -18.21 -5.74 -1.64
CA VAL A 274 -18.06 -5.75 -0.18
C VAL A 274 -18.70 -7.01 0.43
N ALA A 275 -19.84 -7.47 -0.11
CA ALA A 275 -20.47 -8.71 0.33
C ALA A 275 -19.58 -9.93 0.09
N ILE A 276 -18.90 -10.00 -1.06
CA ILE A 276 -17.94 -11.08 -1.36
C ILE A 276 -16.80 -11.10 -0.33
N LEU A 277 -16.21 -9.95 -0.01
CA LEU A 277 -15.14 -9.86 0.98
C LEU A 277 -15.63 -10.17 2.40
N THR A 278 -16.86 -9.78 2.73
CA THR A 278 -17.52 -10.14 3.99
C THR A 278 -17.66 -11.66 4.13
N GLN A 279 -18.11 -12.35 3.07
CA GLN A 279 -18.21 -13.82 3.05
C GLN A 279 -16.83 -14.49 3.18
N LYS A 280 -15.80 -13.94 2.52
CA LYS A 280 -14.42 -14.43 2.67
C LYS A 280 -13.91 -14.28 4.10
N CYS A 281 -14.18 -13.13 4.74
CA CYS A 281 -13.82 -12.90 6.14
C CYS A 281 -14.50 -13.92 7.06
N ALA A 282 -15.80 -14.17 6.87
CA ALA A 282 -16.53 -15.19 7.63
C ALA A 282 -15.92 -16.60 7.46
N MET A 283 -15.58 -16.97 6.22
CA MET A 283 -14.90 -18.24 5.92
C MET A 283 -13.53 -18.32 6.61
N LEU A 284 -12.72 -17.27 6.54
CA LEU A 284 -11.41 -17.20 7.18
C LEU A 284 -11.50 -17.38 8.71
N ARG A 285 -12.46 -16.73 9.36
CA ARG A 285 -12.71 -16.89 10.80
C ARG A 285 -13.09 -18.33 11.18
N SER A 286 -13.85 -19.01 10.33
CA SER A 286 -14.20 -20.43 10.54
C SER A 286 -13.01 -21.39 10.32
N GLN A 287 -12.04 -20.98 9.51
CA GLN A 287 -10.83 -21.75 9.20
C GLN A 287 -9.67 -21.47 10.17
N ALA A 288 -9.72 -20.32 10.85
CA ALA A 288 -8.76 -19.92 11.87
C ALA A 288 -8.94 -20.73 13.17
N LEU A 289 -7.90 -20.67 14.01
CA LEU A 289 -7.95 -21.18 15.38
C LEU A 289 -9.00 -20.42 16.19
N THR A 290 -9.51 -21.08 17.24
CA THR A 290 -10.32 -20.39 18.25
C THR A 290 -9.46 -19.30 18.95
N PRO A 291 -10.08 -18.30 19.61
CA PRO A 291 -9.33 -17.34 20.41
C PRO A 291 -8.45 -18.02 21.48
N GLU A 292 -8.94 -19.09 22.10
CA GLU A 292 -8.22 -19.92 23.07
C GLU A 292 -6.98 -20.56 22.45
N ASP A 293 -7.17 -21.30 21.35
CA ASP A 293 -6.06 -21.98 20.66
C ASP A 293 -5.06 -20.97 20.07
N THR A 294 -5.52 -19.77 19.72
CA THR A 294 -4.66 -18.67 19.28
C THR A 294 -3.76 -18.19 20.42
N ARG A 295 -4.29 -18.03 21.64
CA ARG A 295 -3.49 -17.68 22.82
C ARG A 295 -2.47 -18.76 23.14
N ASP A 296 -2.87 -20.03 23.09
CA ASP A 296 -1.97 -21.16 23.31
C ASP A 296 -0.84 -21.20 22.27
N LEU A 297 -1.14 -20.87 21.01
CA LEU A 297 -0.12 -20.74 19.97
C LEU A 297 0.86 -19.59 20.28
N LEU A 298 0.37 -18.42 20.68
CA LEU A 298 1.21 -17.28 21.05
C LEU A 298 2.11 -17.61 22.25
N ASP A 299 1.57 -18.25 23.28
CA ASP A 299 2.32 -18.66 24.48
C ASP A 299 3.39 -19.70 24.13
N ARG A 300 3.10 -20.63 23.21
CA ARG A 300 4.09 -21.58 22.69
C ARG A 300 5.21 -20.88 21.92
N LEU A 301 4.87 -19.96 21.00
CA LEU A 301 5.88 -19.20 20.24
C LEU A 301 6.78 -18.39 21.18
N LEU A 302 6.22 -17.80 22.25
CA LEU A 302 6.99 -17.10 23.27
C LEU A 302 7.90 -18.03 24.09
N GLY A 303 7.50 -19.28 24.31
CA GLY A 303 8.31 -20.30 24.98
C GLY A 303 9.44 -20.87 24.10
N GLU A 304 9.28 -20.85 22.78
CA GLU A 304 10.31 -21.20 21.79
C GLU A 304 11.36 -20.10 21.59
N ALA A 305 11.04 -18.87 22.04
CA ALA A 305 11.75 -17.65 21.69
C ALA A 305 12.98 -17.32 22.54
#